data_AF-A0A354DJQ1-F1
#
_entry.id   AF-A0A354DJQ1-F1
#
_cell.length_a   1.000
_cell.length_b   1.000
_cell.length_c   1.000
_cell.angle_alpha   90.00
_cell.angle_beta   90.00
_cell.angle_gamma   90.00
#
_symmetry.space_group_name_H-M   'P 1'
#
loop_
_entity.id
_entity.type
_entity.pdbx_description
1 polymer ?
#
loop_
_entity_poly.entity_id
_entity_poly.type
_entity_poly.pdbx_seq_one_letter_code
_entity_poly.pdbx_strand_id
1 'polypeptide(L)' 'MTTAKPWIVEDNTKNKFLVNRNTFIDKDILKMERERIFDRVWVYVGHESEIPNP' A
#
# COMPACT_ATOMS: atom_id res chain seq x y z
N MET A 1 21.94 16.99 -6.08
CA MET A 1 20.70 16.61 -6.80
C MET A 1 20.53 15.12 -6.62
N THR A 2 19.66 14.69 -5.69
CA THR A 2 19.48 13.27 -5.38
C THR A 2 18.58 12.66 -6.44
N THR A 3 19.12 11.79 -7.29
CA THR A 3 18.36 11.08 -8.31
C THR A 3 17.25 10.28 -7.62
N ALA A 4 15.99 10.67 -7.85
CA ALA A 4 14.85 10.00 -7.24
C ALA A 4 14.84 8.53 -7.66
N LYS A 5 14.92 7.63 -6.70
CA LYS A 5 14.87 6.18 -6.95
C LYS A 5 13.44 5.83 -7.41
N PRO A 6 13.26 5.13 -8.55
CA PRO A 6 11.93 4.77 -9.02
C PRO A 6 11.21 3.85 -8.03
N TRP A 7 9.89 4.00 -7.91
CA TRP A 7 9.06 3.15 -7.06
C TRP A 7 8.85 1.74 -7.64
N ILE A 8 8.80 1.63 -8.97
CA ILE A 8 8.70 0.38 -9.72
C ILE A 8 9.82 0.34 -10.77
N VAL A 9 10.48 -0.81 -10.88
CA VAL A 9 11.39 -1.13 -11.99
C VAL A 9 10.84 -2.35 -12.72
N GLU A 10 10.42 -2.15 -13.96
CA GLU A 10 9.92 -3.21 -14.84
C GLU A 10 10.90 -3.45 -15.98
N ASP A 11 11.32 -4.71 -16.15
CA ASP A 11 12.16 -5.18 -17.25
C ASP A 11 11.57 -6.50 -17.79
N ASN A 12 10.71 -6.35 -18.80
CA ASN A 12 10.03 -7.47 -19.45
C ASN A 12 10.99 -8.41 -20.19
N THR A 13 12.16 -7.94 -20.60
CA THR A 13 13.16 -8.80 -21.27
C THR A 13 13.81 -9.76 -20.30
N LYS A 14 13.96 -9.35 -19.04
CA LYS A 14 14.53 -10.17 -17.96
C LYS A 14 13.47 -10.77 -17.04
N ASN A 15 12.18 -10.63 -17.36
CA ASN A 15 11.06 -11.01 -16.51
C ASN A 15 11.19 -10.47 -15.08
N LYS A 16 11.59 -9.21 -14.93
CA LYS A 16 11.76 -8.56 -13.62
C LYS A 16 10.70 -7.48 -13.40
N PHE A 17 10.07 -7.55 -12.23
CA PHE A 17 9.23 -6.50 -11.69
C PHE A 17 9.64 -6.26 -10.23
N LEU A 18 10.30 -5.14 -9.97
CA LEU A 18 10.84 -4.81 -8.65
C LEU A 18 10.09 -3.64 -8.05
N VAL A 19 9.62 -3.82 -6.81
CA VAL A 19 9.00 -2.78 -6.01
C VAL A 19 10.02 -2.22 -5.04
N ASN A 20 10.10 -0.89 -4.94
CA ASN A 20 11.03 -0.24 -4.02
C ASN A 20 10.64 -0.54 -2.57
N ARG A 21 11.56 -1.15 -1.80
CA ARG A 21 11.34 -1.54 -0.39
C ARG A 21 10.71 -0.44 0.46
N ASN A 22 11.03 0.82 0.21
CA ASN A 22 10.51 1.93 1.00
C ASN A 22 8.98 2.01 0.98
N THR A 23 8.30 1.55 -0.07
CA THR A 23 6.83 1.50 -0.10
C THR A 23 6.22 0.65 1.01
N PHE A 24 7.00 -0.23 1.65
CA PHE A 24 6.54 -1.11 2.73
C PHE A 24 7.01 -0.69 4.12
N ILE A 25 7.98 0.22 4.23
CA ILE A 25 8.63 0.54 5.51
C ILE A 25 8.65 2.02 5.84
N ASP A 26 8.44 2.89 4.86
CA ASP A 26 8.49 4.33 5.06
C ASP A 26 7.22 4.81 5.76
N LYS A 27 7.41 5.54 6.87
CA LYS A 27 6.31 6.04 7.70
C LYS A 27 5.52 7.15 7.00
N ASP A 28 6.15 7.95 6.15
CA ASP A 28 5.47 9.01 5.43
C ASP A 28 4.58 8.45 4.32
N ILE A 29 5.01 7.33 3.71
CA ILE A 29 4.17 6.57 2.78
C ILE A 29 2.94 6.02 3.51
N LEU A 30 3.12 5.37 4.67
CA LEU A 30 2.00 4.88 5.48
C LEU A 30 1.01 5.99 5.85
N LYS A 31 1.51 7.19 6.19
CA LYS A 31 0.65 8.35 6.47
C LYS A 31 -0.19 8.73 5.25
N MET A 32 0.43 8.81 4.07
CA MET A 32 -0.29 9.10 2.83
C MET A 32 -1.30 8.00 2.46
N GLU A 33 -0.98 6.73 2.70
CA GLU A 33 -1.90 5.61 2.46
C GLU A 33 -3.16 5.72 3.31
N ARG A 34 -3.03 6.10 4.59
CA ARG A 34 -4.18 6.37 5.47
C ARG A 34 -5.09 7.43 4.87
N GLU A 35 -4.54 8.61 4.56
CA GLU A 35 -5.29 9.77 4.06
C GLU A 35 -5.92 9.56 2.67
N ARG A 36 -5.23 8.83 1.78
CA ARG A 36 -5.59 8.76 0.36
C ARG A 36 -6.29 7.46 -0.03
N ILE A 37 -6.09 6.39 0.73
CA ILE A 37 -6.65 5.06 0.43
C ILE A 37 -7.63 4.68 1.52
N PHE A 38 -7.14 4.48 2.75
CA PHE A 38 -7.95 3.88 3.81
C PHE A 38 -9.10 4.76 4.30
N ASP A 39 -8.96 6.09 4.22
CA ASP A 39 -10.05 7.02 4.53
C ASP A 39 -11.16 7.05 3.46
N ARG A 40 -10.97 6.38 2.31
CA ARG A 40 -11.87 6.46 1.15
C ARG A 40 -12.47 5.13 0.72
N VAL A 41 -11.83 4.01 1.08
CA VAL A 41 -12.30 2.67 0.70
C VAL A 41 -13.13 2.03 1.80
N TRP A 42 -14.00 1.09 1.43
CA TRP A 42 -14.67 0.22 2.39
C TRP A 42 -13.66 -0.75 3.00
N VAL A 43 -13.48 -0.68 4.32
CA VAL A 43 -12.66 -1.62 5.06
C VAL A 43 -13.56 -2.69 5.65
N TYR A 44 -13.23 -3.95 5.39
CA TYR A 44 -13.94 -5.07 6.03
C TYR A 44 -13.68 -5.05 7.54
N VAL A 45 -14.76 -4.99 8.31
CA VAL A 45 -14.72 -4.89 9.79
C VAL A 45 -15.13 -6.17 10.51
N GLY A 46 -15.78 -7.10 9.83
CA GLY A 46 -16.27 -8.34 10.43
C GLY A 46 -17.49 -8.91 9.71
N HIS A 47 -17.88 -10.12 10.12
CA HIS A 47 -19.11 -10.77 9.67
C HIS A 47 -20.25 -10.52 10.67
N GLU A 48 -21.50 -10.48 10.22
CA GLU A 48 -22.67 -10.20 11.07
C GLU A 48 -22.76 -11.14 12.30
N SER A 49 -22.42 -12.41 12.12
CA SER A 49 -22.44 -13.40 13.21
C SER A 49 -21.45 -13.12 14.35
N GLU A 50 -20.47 -12.24 14.16
CA GLU A 50 -19.52 -11.82 15.20
C GLU A 50 -20.13 -10.79 16.16
N ILE A 51 -21.28 -10.20 15.79
CA ILE A 51 -22.04 -9.25 16.60
C ILE A 51 -23.46 -9.82 16.81
N PRO A 52 -23.61 -10.85 17.65
CA PRO A 52 -24.87 -11.61 17.76
C PRO A 52 -26.00 -10.84 18.44
N ASN A 53 -25.70 -9.74 19.14
CA ASN A 53 -26.68 -8.92 19.84
C ASN A 53 -26.42 -7.42 19.52
N PRO A 54 -27.47 -6.58 19.46
CA PRO A 54 -27.32 -5.13 19.29
C PRO A 54 -26.55 -4.44 20.42
#